data_AF-A0A7J8NKQ8-F1
#
_entry.id   AF-A0A7J8NKQ8-F1
#
_cell.length_a   1.000
_cell.length_b   1.000
_cell.length_c   1.000
_cell.angle_alpha   90.00
_cell.angle_beta   90.00
_cell.angle_gamma   90.00
#
_symmetry.space_group_name_H-M   'P 1'
#
loop_
_entity.id
_entity.type
_entity.pdbx_description
1 polymer ?
#
loop_
_entity_poly.entity_id
_entity_poly.type
_entity_poly.pdbx_seq_one_letter_code
_entity_poly.pdbx_strand_id
1 'polypeptide(L)'
;MSYQQVEGFDYMAEDFFDDMDEDSCGSAADGDVDADEYDMLTKVTDTSAAQARKGKDIQGIPWERLNITRESYRLTRLEQYKNYENIPSSGETVDKEYKQIEKGGNYYEFFHNTRSVKPTILHFQLRNLVWTTSKHDVYLMSNYSVMHWSSSSCNLSEVLNFAGHVAPTEKHPGSLLEGFTETQISTLAVKDNFMVAGGFQGELAFKHLDRKGITFCTRTTYDDNAITNAIEIYDSLSGGINFMASNNDCSMREYDTERFQLLNHFQFPWPVNHTSISPDRRLITVVGDHLDALLVDSQNGKTVATAVGHRDYSFASAWHPDGRVFATGNQDKTCRVWDIRNLAMPVATLKGNLGAVRSIRFSSNGQFMIVAEPADFVHVYNAKSNYTERQEMDFFGEISGVSVSPDDECLYIGIWDRTYASLLQYNKRHSYGYLDSYL
;
A
#
# COMPACT_ATOMS: atom_id res chain seq x y z
N MET A 1 4.94 -37.63 -23.51
CA MET A 1 5.10 -36.95 -24.82
C MET A 1 3.86 -36.09 -25.00
N SER A 2 3.88 -34.76 -25.00
CA SER A 2 4.95 -33.77 -25.14
C SER A 2 4.99 -32.82 -23.93
N TYR A 3 6.19 -32.57 -23.45
CA TYR A 3 6.51 -31.45 -22.56
C TYR A 3 6.49 -30.18 -23.42
N GLN A 4 5.69 -29.17 -23.04
CA GLN A 4 5.89 -27.81 -23.53
C GLN A 4 6.75 -27.07 -22.51
N GLN A 5 7.90 -26.60 -22.99
CA GLN A 5 8.88 -25.80 -22.28
C GLN A 5 8.22 -24.59 -21.63
N VAL A 6 8.44 -24.46 -20.33
CA VAL A 6 8.32 -23.20 -19.62
C VAL A 6 9.51 -22.37 -20.08
N GLU A 7 9.27 -21.40 -20.95
CA GLU A 7 10.28 -20.39 -21.29
C GLU A 7 10.52 -19.51 -20.05
N GLY A 8 11.80 -19.26 -19.77
CA GLY A 8 12.29 -18.57 -18.59
C GLY A 8 11.79 -17.13 -18.52
N PHE A 9 11.41 -16.73 -17.31
CA PHE A 9 11.10 -15.35 -16.97
C PHE A 9 12.42 -14.59 -16.82
N ASP A 10 12.82 -13.85 -17.85
CA ASP A 10 13.89 -12.87 -17.75
C ASP A 10 13.39 -11.67 -16.91
N TYR A 11 14.11 -11.42 -15.82
CA TYR A 11 13.98 -10.23 -15.01
C TYR A 11 14.30 -9.00 -15.87
N MET A 12 13.28 -8.25 -16.28
CA MET A 12 13.44 -6.91 -16.82
C MET A 12 13.74 -5.95 -15.67
N ALA A 13 15.00 -5.97 -15.24
CA ALA A 13 15.58 -5.01 -14.33
C ALA A 13 16.60 -4.09 -15.03
N GLU A 14 16.42 -3.74 -16.31
CA GLU A 14 17.12 -2.64 -17.01
C GLU A 14 16.11 -2.12 -18.06
N ASP A 15 15.55 -0.90 -17.96
CA ASP A 15 16.09 0.34 -18.54
C ASP A 15 15.36 1.57 -17.93
N PHE A 16 15.80 2.04 -16.76
CA PHE A 16 15.37 3.36 -16.25
C PHE A 16 16.53 4.20 -15.67
N PHE A 17 17.77 3.86 -16.05
CA PHE A 17 18.96 4.64 -15.74
C PHE A 17 19.90 4.64 -16.94
N ASP A 18 19.64 5.52 -17.90
CA ASP A 18 20.73 6.15 -18.66
C ASP A 18 20.21 7.45 -19.28
N ASP A 19 20.63 8.56 -18.69
CA ASP A 19 20.80 9.88 -19.31
C ASP A 19 21.52 10.74 -18.26
N MET A 20 22.77 10.36 -18.00
CA MET A 20 23.71 11.11 -17.19
C MET A 20 24.72 11.74 -18.14
N ASP A 21 24.34 12.86 -18.77
CA ASP A 21 25.27 13.67 -19.57
C ASP A 21 26.03 14.64 -18.65
N GLU A 22 27.27 14.27 -18.33
CA GLU A 22 28.35 15.19 -17.92
C GLU A 22 29.20 15.52 -19.16
N ASP A 23 29.16 16.79 -19.58
CA ASP A 23 30.28 17.64 -20.02
C ASP A 23 29.96 18.52 -21.23
N SER A 24 29.96 19.84 -21.02
CA SER A 24 31.06 20.68 -21.51
C SER A 24 30.77 22.17 -21.26
N CYS A 25 31.63 22.78 -20.45
CA CYS A 25 31.68 24.23 -20.25
C CYS A 25 32.00 24.95 -21.58
N GLY A 26 31.09 25.80 -22.03
CA GLY A 26 31.28 26.75 -23.13
C GLY A 26 30.77 28.15 -22.74
N SER A 27 31.70 29.07 -22.53
CA SER A 27 31.48 30.48 -22.16
C SER A 27 30.70 31.28 -23.22
N ALA A 28 29.65 32.02 -22.82
CA ALA A 28 29.57 33.49 -22.88
C ALA A 28 28.13 34.05 -22.99
N ALA A 29 27.89 35.09 -22.18
CA ALA A 29 27.02 36.25 -22.41
C ALA A 29 25.50 36.16 -22.16
N ASP A 30 25.14 36.71 -20.99
CA ASP A 30 24.17 37.80 -20.77
C ASP A 30 22.67 37.48 -20.75
N GLY A 31 22.10 37.62 -19.55
CA GLY A 31 20.68 37.49 -19.25
C GLY A 31 20.46 37.14 -17.78
N ASP A 32 20.67 38.10 -16.88
CA ASP A 32 20.25 38.00 -15.48
C ASP A 32 18.75 37.74 -15.41
N VAL A 33 18.37 36.47 -15.28
CA VAL A 33 17.05 36.06 -14.80
C VAL A 33 17.27 35.63 -13.36
N ASP A 34 16.71 36.41 -12.44
CA ASP A 34 16.87 36.28 -10.99
C ASP A 34 16.78 34.82 -10.53
N ALA A 35 17.89 34.30 -9.99
CA ALA A 35 17.94 33.01 -9.30
C ALA A 35 16.91 32.93 -8.15
N ASP A 36 16.48 34.09 -7.62
CA ASP A 36 15.46 34.23 -6.59
C ASP A 36 14.04 33.85 -7.06
N GLU A 37 13.72 33.95 -8.36
CA GLU A 37 12.40 33.57 -8.87
C GLU A 37 12.28 32.04 -9.03
N TYR A 38 13.37 31.38 -9.41
CA TYR A 38 13.49 29.91 -9.43
C TYR A 38 13.52 29.33 -8.01
N ASP A 39 14.20 29.99 -7.05
CA ASP A 39 14.22 29.56 -5.65
C ASP A 39 12.88 29.81 -4.90
N MET A 40 12.08 30.77 -5.38
CA MET A 40 10.69 30.97 -4.94
C MET A 40 9.71 29.96 -5.55
N LEU A 41 10.06 29.34 -6.69
CA LEU A 41 9.32 28.23 -7.32
C LEU A 41 9.58 26.88 -6.62
N THR A 42 10.70 26.73 -5.91
CA THR A 42 11.16 25.49 -5.27
C THR A 42 10.96 25.43 -3.76
N LYS A 43 10.43 26.48 -3.10
CA LYS A 43 10.00 26.38 -1.70
C LYS A 43 8.84 25.40 -1.57
N VAL A 44 9.22 24.16 -1.29
CA VAL A 44 8.35 23.05 -0.92
C VAL A 44 7.54 23.50 0.30
N THR A 45 6.28 23.89 0.07
CA THR A 45 5.38 24.35 1.14
C THR A 45 4.26 23.36 1.32
N ASP A 46 4.03 23.01 2.58
CA ASP A 46 2.87 22.25 3.00
C ASP A 46 1.58 22.98 2.62
N THR A 47 0.50 22.21 2.54
CA THR A 47 -0.84 22.76 2.32
C THR A 47 -1.74 22.36 3.47
N SER A 48 -2.31 23.35 4.14
CA SER A 48 -3.32 23.16 5.19
C SER A 48 -4.74 23.08 4.61
N ALA A 49 -5.66 22.45 5.34
CA ALA A 49 -7.09 22.44 5.00
C ALA A 49 -7.69 23.84 4.82
N ALA A 50 -7.18 24.85 5.54
CA ALA A 50 -7.65 26.24 5.40
C ALA A 50 -7.24 26.87 4.06
N GLN A 51 -6.04 26.56 3.58
CA GLN A 51 -5.58 26.99 2.26
C GLN A 51 -6.30 26.23 1.15
N ALA A 52 -6.49 24.92 1.32
CA ALA A 52 -7.24 24.11 0.36
C ALA A 52 -8.68 24.59 0.18
N ARG A 53 -9.36 24.91 1.29
CA ARG A 53 -10.71 25.52 1.26
C ARG A 53 -10.77 26.90 0.59
N LYS A 54 -9.64 27.62 0.51
CA LYS A 54 -9.50 28.87 -0.25
C LYS A 54 -9.16 28.67 -1.73
N GLY A 55 -9.07 27.42 -2.19
CA GLY A 55 -8.79 27.07 -3.59
C GLY A 55 -7.34 26.69 -3.88
N LYS A 56 -6.44 26.64 -2.89
CA LYS A 56 -5.08 26.10 -3.10
C LYS A 56 -5.18 24.60 -3.38
N ASP A 57 -4.45 24.09 -4.36
CA ASP A 57 -4.35 22.65 -4.60
C ASP A 57 -3.81 21.90 -3.36
N ILE A 58 -4.38 20.73 -3.04
CA ILE A 58 -4.03 19.96 -1.83
C ILE A 58 -2.56 19.50 -1.85
N GLN A 59 -1.97 19.28 -3.02
CA GLN A 59 -0.56 18.96 -3.19
C GLN A 59 0.33 20.21 -3.28
N GLY A 60 -0.30 21.38 -3.39
CA GLY A 60 0.37 22.65 -3.60
C GLY A 60 0.87 22.83 -5.02
N ILE A 61 0.29 22.11 -6.00
CA ILE A 61 0.62 22.29 -7.42
C ILE A 61 0.12 23.67 -7.87
N PRO A 62 1.00 24.56 -8.37
CA PRO A 62 0.62 25.92 -8.73
C PRO A 62 0.03 25.96 -10.14
N TRP A 63 -1.18 25.40 -10.33
CA TRP A 63 -1.85 25.28 -11.63
C TRP A 63 -1.96 26.62 -12.37
N GLU A 64 -2.17 27.71 -11.65
CA GLU A 64 -2.22 29.08 -12.18
C GLU A 64 -0.90 29.58 -12.81
N ARG A 65 0.23 28.94 -12.49
CA ARG A 65 1.54 29.23 -13.10
C ARG A 65 1.88 28.27 -14.24
N LEU A 66 1.08 27.23 -14.44
CA LEU A 66 1.28 26.22 -15.48
C LEU A 66 0.42 26.56 -16.70
N ASN A 67 0.89 26.18 -17.89
CA ASN A 67 0.13 26.34 -19.14
C ASN A 67 -0.98 25.26 -19.31
N ILE A 68 -1.39 24.60 -18.24
CA ILE A 68 -2.40 23.54 -18.23
C ILE A 68 -3.23 23.61 -16.96
N THR A 69 -4.54 23.38 -17.07
CA THR A 69 -5.42 23.31 -15.89
C THR A 69 -5.38 21.93 -15.25
N ARG A 70 -5.75 21.84 -13.97
CA ARG A 70 -5.87 20.57 -13.25
C ARG A 70 -6.78 19.57 -13.97
N GLU A 71 -7.91 20.03 -14.50
CA GLU A 71 -8.89 19.18 -15.18
C GLU A 71 -8.34 18.66 -16.51
N SER A 72 -7.70 19.53 -17.29
CA SER A 72 -7.06 19.14 -18.55
C SER A 72 -5.97 18.10 -18.29
N TYR A 73 -5.12 18.33 -17.27
CA TYR A 73 -4.09 17.38 -16.89
C TYR A 73 -4.68 16.05 -16.43
N ARG A 74 -5.77 16.04 -15.63
CA ARG A 74 -6.48 14.82 -15.21
C ARG A 74 -7.02 14.02 -16.38
N LEU A 75 -7.61 14.67 -17.39
CA LEU A 75 -8.09 14.00 -18.59
C LEU A 75 -6.94 13.33 -19.35
N THR A 76 -5.86 14.09 -19.61
CA THR A 76 -4.66 13.55 -20.25
C THR A 76 -4.04 12.42 -19.44
N ARG A 77 -4.00 12.54 -18.10
CA ARG A 77 -3.49 11.52 -17.19
C ARG A 77 -4.27 10.22 -17.30
N LEU A 78 -5.61 10.27 -17.36
CA LEU A 78 -6.46 9.08 -17.54
C LEU A 78 -6.28 8.42 -18.92
N GLU A 79 -6.09 9.22 -19.97
CA GLU A 79 -5.88 8.72 -21.34
C GLU A 79 -4.51 8.08 -21.54
N GLN A 80 -3.47 8.65 -20.92
CA GLN A 80 -2.08 8.23 -21.13
C GLN A 80 -1.58 7.19 -20.14
N TYR A 81 -2.26 6.99 -19.00
CA TYR A 81 -1.83 6.02 -18.00
C TYR A 81 -1.94 4.60 -18.54
N LYS A 82 -0.79 3.94 -18.72
CA LYS A 82 -0.72 2.56 -19.17
C LYS A 82 -0.73 1.62 -17.97
N ASN A 83 -1.81 0.85 -17.87
CA ASN A 83 -1.88 -0.23 -16.90
C ASN A 83 -1.01 -1.40 -17.39
N TYR A 84 -0.22 -1.94 -16.47
CA TYR A 84 0.27 -3.30 -16.62
C TYR A 84 -0.93 -4.26 -16.54
N GLU A 85 -0.94 -5.34 -17.29
CA GLU A 85 -1.98 -6.39 -17.21
C GLU A 85 -1.25 -7.72 -17.42
N ASN A 86 -1.46 -8.71 -16.52
CA ASN A 86 -0.90 -10.03 -16.75
C ASN A 86 -1.74 -10.79 -17.77
N ILE A 87 -3.05 -10.53 -17.79
CA ILE A 87 -3.98 -11.05 -18.77
C ILE A 87 -4.39 -9.92 -19.72
N PRO A 88 -4.01 -9.97 -21.01
CA PRO A 88 -4.30 -8.89 -21.95
C PRO A 88 -5.79 -8.52 -22.00
N SER A 89 -6.07 -7.22 -21.96
CA SER A 89 -7.43 -6.65 -22.07
C SER A 89 -8.35 -7.00 -20.89
N SER A 90 -7.80 -7.42 -19.74
CA SER A 90 -8.58 -7.72 -18.54
C SER A 90 -9.35 -6.50 -18.04
N GLY A 91 -8.69 -5.33 -17.98
CA GLY A 91 -9.30 -4.07 -17.59
C GLY A 91 -10.33 -3.56 -18.59
N GLU A 92 -10.04 -3.65 -19.90
CA GLU A 92 -10.98 -3.25 -20.95
C GLU A 92 -12.28 -4.08 -20.94
N THR A 93 -12.17 -5.36 -20.59
CA THR A 93 -13.33 -6.25 -20.47
C THR A 93 -14.20 -5.83 -19.29
N VAL A 94 -13.59 -5.52 -18.16
CA VAL A 94 -14.29 -4.94 -17.00
C VAL A 94 -14.92 -3.60 -17.36
N ASP A 95 -14.22 -2.77 -18.15
CA ASP A 95 -14.69 -1.46 -18.55
C ASP A 95 -16.02 -1.50 -19.32
N LYS A 96 -16.23 -2.56 -20.11
CA LYS A 96 -17.45 -2.81 -20.89
C LYS A 96 -18.62 -3.35 -20.05
N GLU A 97 -18.32 -4.13 -19.02
CA GLU A 97 -19.34 -4.84 -18.24
C GLU A 97 -19.83 -4.05 -17.02
N TYR A 98 -18.94 -3.31 -16.38
CA TYR A 98 -19.22 -2.64 -15.11
C TYR A 98 -19.16 -1.13 -15.27
N LYS A 99 -20.22 -0.48 -14.76
CA LYS A 99 -20.25 0.97 -14.61
C LYS A 99 -19.58 1.36 -13.29
N GLN A 100 -19.03 2.57 -13.26
CA GLN A 100 -18.56 3.16 -12.01
C GLN A 100 -19.75 3.37 -11.06
N ILE A 101 -19.46 3.21 -9.78
CA ILE A 101 -20.42 3.47 -8.71
C ILE A 101 -20.59 4.98 -8.57
N GLU A 102 -21.82 5.40 -8.27
CA GLU A 102 -22.14 6.82 -8.12
C GLU A 102 -21.31 7.46 -7.00
N LYS A 103 -20.75 8.63 -7.30
CA LYS A 103 -20.06 9.46 -6.30
C LYS A 103 -21.13 10.05 -5.39
N GLY A 104 -20.94 9.92 -4.08
CA GLY A 104 -21.91 10.42 -3.10
C GLY A 104 -21.44 10.34 -1.65
N GLY A 105 -20.38 9.59 -1.37
CA GLY A 105 -19.74 9.55 -0.06
C GLY A 105 -18.90 10.80 0.22
N ASN A 106 -18.91 11.23 1.47
CA ASN A 106 -18.06 12.30 1.98
C ASN A 106 -17.77 12.02 3.46
N TYR A 107 -16.82 11.12 3.71
CA TYR A 107 -16.55 10.52 5.01
C TYR A 107 -15.27 11.04 5.65
N TYR A 108 -14.27 11.36 4.84
CA TYR A 108 -12.98 11.90 5.29
C TYR A 108 -12.68 13.22 4.59
N GLU A 109 -12.33 14.26 5.33
CA GLU A 109 -11.97 15.57 4.79
C GLU A 109 -10.47 15.79 4.80
N PHE A 110 -9.96 16.45 3.75
CA PHE A 110 -8.55 16.81 3.68
C PHE A 110 -8.16 17.70 4.88
N PHE A 111 -7.11 17.31 5.59
CA PHE A 111 -6.63 18.02 6.77
C PHE A 111 -5.30 18.73 6.49
N HIS A 112 -4.31 18.00 6.01
CA HIS A 112 -2.97 18.53 5.81
C HIS A 112 -2.19 17.73 4.77
N ASN A 113 -1.28 18.40 4.08
CA ASN A 113 -0.29 17.79 3.22
C ASN A 113 1.11 18.14 3.71
N THR A 114 1.87 17.14 4.15
CA THR A 114 3.23 17.30 4.66
C THR A 114 4.24 16.93 3.58
N ARG A 115 4.90 17.93 2.99
CA ARG A 115 5.84 17.78 1.88
C ARG A 115 7.28 17.45 2.33
N SER A 116 7.60 17.67 3.61
CA SER A 116 8.88 17.25 4.19
C SER A 116 8.99 15.73 4.33
N VAL A 117 7.86 15.03 4.42
CA VAL A 117 7.77 13.56 4.46
C VAL A 117 7.69 13.03 3.04
N LYS A 118 8.74 12.33 2.59
CA LYS A 118 8.86 11.86 1.20
C LYS A 118 8.86 10.33 1.16
N PRO A 119 7.68 9.68 1.14
CA PRO A 119 7.63 8.24 1.02
C PRO A 119 8.11 7.80 -0.35
N THR A 120 8.66 6.58 -0.42
CA THR A 120 9.21 6.01 -1.66
C THR A 120 8.66 4.61 -1.90
N ILE A 121 8.46 4.28 -3.17
CA ILE A 121 8.24 2.91 -3.62
C ILE A 121 9.33 2.51 -4.61
N LEU A 122 9.69 1.23 -4.57
CA LEU A 122 10.63 0.62 -5.52
C LEU A 122 9.93 -0.34 -6.49
N HIS A 123 8.84 -0.98 -6.04
CA HIS A 123 8.08 -1.91 -6.87
C HIS A 123 6.81 -1.26 -7.44
N PHE A 124 6.53 -1.52 -8.71
CA PHE A 124 5.34 -0.96 -9.39
C PHE A 124 4.02 -1.62 -8.97
N GLN A 125 4.03 -2.76 -8.26
CA GLN A 125 2.82 -3.45 -7.81
C GLN A 125 2.58 -3.40 -6.28
N LEU A 126 3.62 -3.29 -5.44
CA LEU A 126 3.50 -3.45 -3.97
C LEU A 126 3.31 -2.11 -3.27
N ARG A 127 2.25 -1.96 -2.46
CA ARG A 127 1.81 -0.68 -1.85
C ARG A 127 1.65 -0.70 -0.31
N ASN A 128 2.31 -1.62 0.38
CA ASN A 128 2.18 -1.78 1.84
C ASN A 128 3.31 -1.07 2.60
N LEU A 129 3.60 0.20 2.28
CA LEU A 129 4.74 0.94 2.86
C LEU A 129 4.37 2.09 3.79
N VAL A 130 3.08 2.27 4.11
CA VAL A 130 2.59 3.30 5.04
C VAL A 130 1.68 2.65 6.07
N TRP A 131 1.96 2.87 7.35
CA TRP A 131 1.22 2.29 8.47
C TRP A 131 1.02 3.30 9.59
N THR A 132 -0.07 3.16 10.33
CA THR A 132 -0.37 3.99 11.48
C THR A 132 -0.59 3.13 12.71
N THR A 133 -0.09 3.61 13.84
CA THR A 133 -0.26 2.95 15.15
C THR A 133 -1.15 3.77 16.09
N SER A 134 -1.35 5.04 15.76
CA SER A 134 -2.25 5.95 16.46
C SER A 134 -2.81 6.94 15.46
N LYS A 135 -3.70 7.83 15.92
CA LYS A 135 -4.15 8.99 15.15
C LYS A 135 -3.02 9.87 14.62
N HIS A 136 -1.88 9.88 15.33
CA HIS A 136 -0.80 10.82 15.08
C HIS A 136 0.50 10.18 14.59
N ASP A 137 0.68 8.89 14.83
CA ASP A 137 1.94 8.19 14.58
C ASP A 137 1.87 7.36 13.31
N VAL A 138 2.64 7.78 12.32
CA VAL A 138 2.71 7.19 10.98
C VAL A 138 4.13 6.68 10.74
N TYR A 139 4.24 5.46 10.22
CA TYR A 139 5.48 4.81 9.83
C TYR A 139 5.47 4.61 8.32
N LEU A 140 6.57 4.96 7.66
CA LEU A 140 6.68 4.88 6.21
C LEU A 140 8.10 4.63 5.73
N MET A 141 8.24 4.01 4.56
CA MET A 141 9.52 3.91 3.89
C MET A 141 9.87 5.21 3.16
N SER A 142 11.09 5.71 3.40
CA SER A 142 11.71 6.80 2.65
C SER A 142 13.13 6.37 2.26
N ASN A 143 13.33 6.10 0.97
CA ASN A 143 14.50 5.40 0.44
C ASN A 143 14.74 4.08 1.18
N TYR A 144 15.88 3.97 1.86
CA TYR A 144 16.28 2.80 2.65
C TYR A 144 15.85 2.88 4.13
N SER A 145 15.21 3.97 4.55
CA SER A 145 14.91 4.21 5.96
C SER A 145 13.42 4.06 6.25
N VAL A 146 13.12 3.34 7.33
CA VAL A 146 11.79 3.43 7.97
C VAL A 146 11.78 4.72 8.79
N MET A 147 10.88 5.62 8.44
CA MET A 147 10.68 6.90 9.11
C MET A 147 9.42 6.85 9.97
N HIS A 148 9.46 7.52 11.11
CA HIS A 148 8.31 7.80 11.96
C HIS A 148 7.96 9.29 11.85
N TRP A 149 6.75 9.58 11.42
CA TRP A 149 6.15 10.89 11.39
C TRP A 149 5.10 11.01 12.50
N SER A 150 5.22 12.04 13.31
CA SER A 150 4.24 12.40 14.33
C SER A 150 3.50 13.68 13.92
N SER A 151 2.22 13.57 13.56
CA SER A 151 1.41 14.72 13.14
C SER A 151 1.08 15.70 14.27
N SER A 152 1.18 15.26 15.52
CA SER A 152 0.94 16.11 16.70
C SER A 152 2.14 16.97 17.06
N SER A 153 3.35 16.43 16.90
CA SER A 153 4.61 17.13 17.19
C SER A 153 5.27 17.73 15.95
N CYS A 154 4.73 17.44 14.76
CA CYS A 154 5.31 17.78 13.45
C CYS A 154 6.78 17.34 13.32
N ASN A 155 7.09 16.16 13.87
CA ASN A 155 8.44 15.63 13.93
C ASN A 155 8.58 14.40 13.01
N LEU A 156 9.66 14.39 12.23
CA LEU A 156 10.08 13.27 11.40
C LEU A 156 11.37 12.69 11.99
N SER A 157 11.35 11.42 12.38
CA SER A 157 12.50 10.72 12.96
C SER A 157 12.78 9.41 12.23
N GLU A 158 14.06 9.02 12.17
CA GLU A 158 14.46 7.76 11.56
C GLU A 158 14.37 6.62 12.60
N VAL A 159 13.65 5.54 12.25
CA VAL A 159 13.43 4.37 13.12
C VAL A 159 14.49 3.30 12.88
N LEU A 160 14.77 3.04 11.60
CA LEU A 160 15.73 2.03 11.16
C LEU A 160 16.19 2.33 9.74
N ASN A 161 17.48 2.22 9.49
CA ASN A 161 18.10 2.47 8.18
C ASN A 161 18.68 1.17 7.62
N PHE A 162 18.15 0.71 6.48
CA PHE A 162 18.56 -0.51 5.79
C PHE A 162 19.66 -0.28 4.74
N ALA A 163 20.11 0.95 4.50
CA ALA A 163 21.30 1.20 3.67
C ALA A 163 22.57 0.75 4.41
N GLY A 164 22.57 0.91 5.73
CA GLY A 164 23.64 0.42 6.59
C GLY A 164 23.52 -1.07 6.90
N HIS A 165 24.40 -1.52 7.79
CA HIS A 165 24.36 -2.87 8.32
C HIS A 165 23.30 -3.01 9.42
N VAL A 166 22.38 -3.96 9.27
CA VAL A 166 21.27 -4.22 10.19
C VAL A 166 21.38 -5.65 10.73
N ALA A 167 21.74 -5.80 12.00
CA ALA A 167 21.92 -7.09 12.66
C ALA A 167 21.08 -7.22 13.94
N PRO A 168 20.64 -8.45 14.31
CA PRO A 168 19.80 -8.69 15.47
C PRO A 168 20.58 -8.43 16.76
N THR A 169 19.94 -7.73 17.69
CA THR A 169 20.50 -7.42 19.02
C THR A 169 20.27 -8.56 20.03
N GLU A 170 19.32 -9.43 19.73
CA GLU A 170 18.95 -10.59 20.54
C GLU A 170 19.28 -11.88 19.78
N LYS A 171 19.54 -12.97 20.52
CA LYS A 171 19.85 -14.28 19.93
C LYS A 171 18.63 -15.17 19.99
N HIS A 172 17.96 -15.31 18.87
CA HIS A 172 16.82 -16.21 18.69
C HIS A 172 17.18 -17.35 17.72
N PRO A 173 16.63 -18.57 17.91
CA PRO A 173 16.81 -19.66 16.94
C PRO A 173 16.35 -19.24 15.54
N GLY A 174 17.13 -19.57 14.50
CA GLY A 174 16.81 -19.17 13.12
C GLY A 174 17.13 -17.71 12.77
N SER A 175 17.60 -16.92 13.73
CA SER A 175 18.04 -15.55 13.48
C SER A 175 19.35 -15.54 12.69
N LEU A 176 19.40 -14.74 11.64
CA LEU A 176 20.61 -14.49 10.87
C LEU A 176 21.51 -13.52 11.63
N LEU A 177 22.45 -14.04 12.42
CA LEU A 177 23.29 -13.23 13.31
C LEU A 177 24.22 -12.26 12.57
N GLU A 178 24.57 -12.58 11.32
CA GLU A 178 25.31 -11.67 10.45
C GLU A 178 24.46 -10.48 9.99
N GLY A 179 23.13 -10.53 10.10
CA GLY A 179 22.27 -9.45 9.65
C GLY A 179 22.22 -9.27 8.14
N PHE A 180 21.86 -8.06 7.71
CA PHE A 180 21.79 -7.67 6.32
C PHE A 180 22.54 -6.36 6.08
N THR A 181 22.82 -6.06 4.82
CA THR A 181 23.47 -4.82 4.39
C THR A 181 22.81 -4.37 3.09
N GLU A 182 22.60 -3.06 2.93
CA GLU A 182 22.01 -2.46 1.72
C GLU A 182 20.69 -3.12 1.28
N THR A 183 19.84 -3.42 2.24
CA THR A 183 18.58 -4.14 2.00
C THR A 183 17.50 -3.22 1.48
N GLN A 184 16.96 -3.54 0.31
CA GLN A 184 15.79 -2.87 -0.23
C GLN A 184 14.51 -3.49 0.35
N ILE A 185 13.64 -2.64 0.89
CA ILE A 185 12.38 -3.06 1.50
C ILE A 185 11.25 -3.01 0.47
N SER A 186 10.58 -4.14 0.30
CA SER A 186 9.42 -4.31 -0.59
C SER A 186 8.10 -4.10 0.14
N THR A 187 8.05 -4.36 1.44
CA THR A 187 6.82 -4.31 2.23
C THR A 187 7.11 -4.02 3.71
N LEU A 188 6.17 -3.36 4.38
CA LEU A 188 6.25 -3.02 5.80
C LEU A 188 4.95 -3.47 6.48
N ALA A 189 5.03 -3.80 7.77
CA ALA A 189 3.87 -3.91 8.64
C ALA A 189 4.22 -3.32 10.00
N VAL A 190 3.33 -2.48 10.53
CA VAL A 190 3.49 -1.89 11.87
C VAL A 190 2.16 -2.00 12.60
N LYS A 191 2.20 -2.55 13.81
CA LYS A 191 1.04 -2.69 14.69
C LYS A 191 1.49 -2.54 16.13
N ASP A 192 0.83 -1.67 16.89
CA ASP A 192 1.17 -1.36 18.27
C ASP A 192 2.67 -1.00 18.41
N ASN A 193 3.45 -1.80 19.17
CA ASN A 193 4.88 -1.62 19.36
C ASN A 193 5.75 -2.50 18.44
N PHE A 194 5.14 -3.14 17.44
CA PHE A 194 5.78 -4.14 16.59
C PHE A 194 5.91 -3.65 15.16
N MET A 195 7.08 -3.88 14.57
CA MET A 195 7.39 -3.58 13.18
C MET A 195 8.03 -4.79 12.54
N VAL A 196 7.55 -5.17 11.36
CA VAL A 196 8.20 -6.15 10.50
C VAL A 196 8.40 -5.53 9.12
N ALA A 197 9.63 -5.60 8.61
CA ALA A 197 9.97 -5.18 7.25
C ALA A 197 10.37 -6.40 6.42
N GLY A 198 9.89 -6.47 5.18
CA GLY A 198 10.20 -7.52 4.22
C GLY A 198 11.01 -6.97 3.04
N GLY A 199 12.02 -7.70 2.60
CA GLY A 199 12.90 -7.32 1.50
C GLY A 199 12.63 -8.06 0.19
N PHE A 200 13.31 -7.59 -0.86
CA PHE A 200 13.23 -8.18 -2.21
C PHE A 200 13.94 -9.54 -2.34
N GLN A 201 14.85 -9.89 -1.43
CA GLN A 201 15.58 -11.17 -1.44
C GLN A 201 15.15 -12.08 -0.28
N GLY A 202 13.87 -11.98 0.11
CA GLY A 202 13.27 -12.82 1.17
C GLY A 202 13.68 -12.41 2.58
N GLU A 203 14.32 -11.26 2.77
CA GLU A 203 14.68 -10.77 4.08
C GLU A 203 13.43 -10.44 4.91
N LEU A 204 13.49 -10.79 6.19
CA LEU A 204 12.54 -10.35 7.20
C LEU A 204 13.32 -9.74 8.35
N ALA A 205 12.94 -8.53 8.76
CA ALA A 205 13.49 -7.84 9.92
C ALA A 205 12.36 -7.45 10.87
N PHE A 206 12.42 -7.96 12.10
CA PHE A 206 11.47 -7.68 13.16
C PHE A 206 12.08 -6.76 14.21
N LYS A 207 11.31 -5.78 14.65
CA LYS A 207 11.72 -4.75 15.59
C LYS A 207 10.61 -4.43 16.59
N HIS A 208 11.00 -4.37 17.85
CA HIS A 208 10.26 -3.60 18.86
C HIS A 208 10.60 -2.10 18.72
N LEU A 209 9.58 -1.27 18.59
CA LEU A 209 9.75 0.17 18.34
C LEU A 209 10.35 0.90 19.55
N ASP A 210 10.07 0.44 20.76
CA ASP A 210 10.62 0.95 22.03
C ASP A 210 12.07 0.53 22.31
N ARG A 211 12.65 -0.40 21.55
CA ARG A 211 14.03 -0.89 21.72
C ARG A 211 14.97 -0.33 20.67
N LYS A 212 16.28 -0.39 20.90
CA LYS A 212 17.29 -0.04 19.88
C LYS A 212 17.63 -1.25 19.01
N GLY A 213 17.85 -1.02 17.71
CA GLY A 213 18.16 -2.07 16.75
C GLY A 213 16.95 -2.96 16.40
N ILE A 214 17.22 -4.04 15.68
CA ILE A 214 16.24 -5.10 15.39
C ILE A 214 16.38 -6.23 16.42
N THR A 215 15.28 -6.93 16.69
CA THR A 215 15.25 -8.04 17.65
C THR A 215 15.52 -9.37 16.95
N PHE A 216 14.98 -9.55 15.76
CA PHE A 216 15.12 -10.76 14.97
C PHE A 216 15.23 -10.41 13.50
N CYS A 217 16.04 -11.16 12.76
CA CYS A 217 15.96 -11.16 11.32
C CYS A 217 16.26 -12.54 10.76
N THR A 218 15.68 -12.83 9.59
CA THR A 218 15.89 -14.11 8.91
C THR A 218 15.63 -13.95 7.41
N ARG A 219 15.99 -14.97 6.63
CA ARG A 219 15.64 -15.03 5.21
C ARG A 219 14.64 -16.16 4.99
N THR A 220 13.48 -15.85 4.43
CA THR A 220 12.38 -16.81 4.21
C THR A 220 12.76 -17.88 3.18
N THR A 221 13.56 -17.50 2.18
CA THR A 221 13.99 -18.34 1.08
C THR A 221 15.24 -17.75 0.43
N TYR A 222 16.02 -18.60 -0.23
CA TYR A 222 17.20 -18.19 -1.02
C TYR A 222 16.95 -18.37 -2.52
N ASP A 223 15.69 -18.54 -2.92
CA ASP A 223 15.27 -18.56 -4.31
C ASP A 223 15.62 -17.21 -4.98
N ASP A 224 15.84 -17.22 -6.29
CA ASP A 224 16.02 -16.00 -7.06
C ASP A 224 14.74 -15.14 -6.99
N ASN A 225 13.57 -15.78 -6.88
CA ASN A 225 12.28 -15.10 -6.76
C ASN A 225 11.78 -14.99 -5.31
N ALA A 226 12.61 -14.45 -4.42
CA ALA A 226 12.38 -14.46 -2.97
C ALA A 226 11.52 -13.30 -2.41
N ILE A 227 11.02 -12.38 -3.24
CA ILE A 227 10.41 -11.12 -2.79
C ILE A 227 9.36 -11.37 -1.71
N THR A 228 9.44 -10.61 -0.61
CA THR A 228 8.38 -10.57 0.40
C THR A 228 7.33 -9.56 -0.04
N ASN A 229 6.20 -10.03 -0.55
CA ASN A 229 5.19 -9.20 -1.19
C ASN A 229 4.32 -8.46 -0.16
N ALA A 230 3.91 -9.14 0.90
CA ALA A 230 3.04 -8.58 1.93
C ALA A 230 3.35 -9.16 3.30
N ILE A 231 3.16 -8.35 4.34
CA ILE A 231 3.22 -8.79 5.73
C ILE A 231 1.94 -8.35 6.44
N GLU A 232 1.39 -9.24 7.25
CA GLU A 232 0.27 -8.96 8.15
C GLU A 232 0.64 -9.35 9.58
N ILE A 233 0.45 -8.42 10.53
CA ILE A 233 0.64 -8.66 11.97
C ILE A 233 -0.74 -8.79 12.62
N TYR A 234 -0.97 -9.84 13.41
CA TYR A 234 -2.25 -10.07 14.09
C TYR A 234 -2.09 -10.73 15.45
N ASP A 235 -3.13 -10.59 16.27
CA ASP A 235 -3.21 -11.24 17.58
C ASP A 235 -3.58 -12.70 17.42
N SER A 236 -2.80 -13.58 18.03
CA SER A 236 -3.10 -14.99 18.17
C SER A 236 -4.27 -15.20 19.15
N LEU A 237 -4.99 -16.30 18.98
CA LEU A 237 -6.03 -16.74 19.93
C LEU A 237 -5.47 -17.03 21.34
N SER A 238 -4.17 -17.29 21.45
CA SER A 238 -3.48 -17.51 22.74
C SER A 238 -3.07 -16.22 23.45
N GLY A 239 -3.31 -15.04 22.86
CA GLY A 239 -2.91 -13.74 23.40
C GLY A 239 -1.48 -13.31 23.04
N GLY A 240 -0.75 -14.12 22.26
CA GLY A 240 0.50 -13.72 21.64
C GLY A 240 0.28 -12.94 20.35
N ILE A 241 1.37 -12.51 19.71
CA ILE A 241 1.33 -11.84 18.40
C ILE A 241 2.04 -12.71 17.40
N ASN A 242 1.44 -12.85 16.22
CA ASN A 242 2.02 -13.56 15.09
C ASN A 242 2.10 -12.59 13.90
N PHE A 243 2.94 -12.93 12.93
CA PHE A 243 2.89 -12.29 11.63
C PHE A 243 2.99 -13.32 10.51
N MET A 244 2.32 -13.01 9.40
CA MET A 244 2.38 -13.78 8.17
C MET A 244 3.14 -13.00 7.10
N ALA A 245 4.01 -13.69 6.38
CA ALA A 245 4.71 -13.19 5.21
C ALA A 245 4.20 -13.92 3.95
N SER A 246 3.73 -13.15 2.98
CA SER A 246 3.43 -13.60 1.62
C SER A 246 4.69 -13.45 0.77
N ASN A 247 5.11 -14.51 0.08
CA ASN A 247 6.32 -14.50 -0.72
C ASN A 247 6.07 -14.89 -2.17
N ASN A 248 6.94 -14.38 -3.05
CA ASN A 248 6.90 -14.65 -4.48
C ASN A 248 7.34 -16.09 -4.82
N ASP A 249 7.96 -16.81 -3.88
CA ASP A 249 8.32 -18.23 -3.98
C ASP A 249 7.13 -19.18 -3.76
N CYS A 250 5.94 -18.73 -4.15
CA CYS A 250 4.68 -19.44 -4.03
C CYS A 250 4.31 -19.86 -2.59
N SER A 251 4.86 -19.19 -1.57
CA SER A 251 4.68 -19.61 -0.18
C SER A 251 4.10 -18.52 0.71
N MET A 252 3.38 -18.95 1.74
CA MET A 252 3.07 -18.13 2.90
C MET A 252 3.70 -18.76 4.15
N ARG A 253 4.29 -17.91 4.99
CA ARG A 253 4.98 -18.31 6.23
C ARG A 253 4.42 -17.54 7.41
N GLU A 254 4.07 -18.24 8.48
CA GLU A 254 3.63 -17.64 9.75
C GLU A 254 4.71 -17.81 10.81
N TYR A 255 4.96 -16.74 11.57
CA TYR A 255 5.93 -16.74 12.65
C TYR A 255 5.27 -16.28 13.96
N ASP A 256 5.69 -16.88 15.07
CA ASP A 256 5.39 -16.35 16.40
C ASP A 256 6.37 -15.23 16.76
N THR A 257 5.92 -14.20 17.49
CA THR A 257 6.80 -13.07 17.88
C THR A 257 7.48 -13.24 19.24
N GLU A 258 7.19 -14.30 19.99
CA GLU A 258 7.83 -14.55 21.29
C GLU A 258 9.18 -15.25 21.14
N ARG A 259 9.26 -16.21 20.21
CA ARG A 259 10.40 -17.09 19.94
C ARG A 259 10.92 -16.98 18.51
N PHE A 260 10.19 -16.28 17.63
CA PHE A 260 10.54 -16.11 16.21
C PHE A 260 10.67 -17.42 15.45
N GLN A 261 9.86 -18.42 15.81
CA GLN A 261 9.83 -19.70 15.13
C GLN A 261 8.77 -19.68 14.02
N LEU A 262 9.10 -20.39 12.94
CA LEU A 262 8.16 -20.68 11.87
C LEU A 262 7.08 -21.62 12.41
N LEU A 263 5.85 -21.12 12.50
CA LEU A 263 4.68 -21.89 12.92
C LEU A 263 4.10 -22.68 11.76
N ASN A 264 3.87 -22.02 10.63
CA ASN A 264 3.25 -22.60 9.44
C ASN A 264 4.01 -22.20 8.18
N HIS A 265 4.10 -23.13 7.24
CA HIS A 265 4.59 -22.90 5.88
C HIS A 265 3.66 -23.59 4.90
N PHE A 266 2.90 -22.79 4.15
CA PHE A 266 1.97 -23.29 3.14
C PHE A 266 2.47 -22.90 1.75
N GLN A 267 2.50 -23.88 0.85
CA GLN A 267 2.88 -23.69 -0.56
C GLN A 267 1.65 -23.70 -1.45
N PHE A 268 1.66 -22.83 -2.43
CA PHE A 268 0.60 -22.63 -3.40
C PHE A 268 1.13 -22.89 -4.82
N PRO A 269 0.24 -23.06 -5.82
CA PRO A 269 0.66 -23.31 -7.19
C PRO A 269 1.28 -22.10 -7.91
N TRP A 270 1.27 -20.92 -7.27
CA TRP A 270 1.62 -19.63 -7.86
C TRP A 270 2.18 -18.66 -6.80
N PRO A 271 2.97 -17.65 -7.21
CA PRO A 271 3.48 -16.59 -6.33
C PRO A 271 2.40 -15.90 -5.50
N VAL A 272 2.59 -15.80 -4.18
CA VAL A 272 1.60 -15.22 -3.27
C VAL A 272 1.85 -13.72 -3.13
N ASN A 273 0.95 -12.91 -3.68
CA ASN A 273 1.06 -11.45 -3.66
C ASN A 273 0.54 -10.85 -2.35
N HIS A 274 -0.52 -11.43 -1.76
CA HIS A 274 -1.05 -10.92 -0.51
C HIS A 274 -1.85 -12.00 0.26
N THR A 275 -1.75 -11.96 1.58
CA THR A 275 -2.61 -12.73 2.48
C THR A 275 -3.30 -11.82 3.49
N SER A 276 -4.53 -12.17 3.86
CA SER A 276 -5.22 -11.55 4.99
C SER A 276 -5.94 -12.61 5.84
N ILE A 277 -5.85 -12.51 7.17
CA ILE A 277 -6.48 -13.46 8.10
C ILE A 277 -7.84 -12.97 8.59
N SER A 278 -8.80 -13.91 8.74
CA SER A 278 -10.10 -13.62 9.30
C SER A 278 -10.00 -13.18 10.77
N PRO A 279 -10.94 -12.36 11.28
CA PRO A 279 -10.95 -11.92 12.68
C PRO A 279 -10.98 -13.06 13.70
N ASP A 280 -11.64 -14.17 13.35
CA ASP A 280 -11.72 -15.39 14.18
C ASP A 280 -10.50 -16.32 14.04
N ARG A 281 -9.51 -15.93 13.22
CA ARG A 281 -8.25 -16.65 12.98
C ARG A 281 -8.44 -18.06 12.41
N ARG A 282 -9.54 -18.33 11.72
CA ARG A 282 -9.82 -19.64 11.13
C ARG A 282 -9.45 -19.71 9.67
N LEU A 283 -9.69 -18.64 8.93
CA LEU A 283 -9.52 -18.59 7.48
C LEU A 283 -8.48 -17.56 7.10
N ILE A 284 -7.71 -17.90 6.05
CA ILE A 284 -6.77 -17.01 5.41
C ILE A 284 -7.24 -16.82 3.97
N THR A 285 -7.39 -15.57 3.54
CA THR A 285 -7.58 -15.23 2.14
C THR A 285 -6.20 -15.11 1.50
N VAL A 286 -5.95 -15.93 0.50
CA VAL A 286 -4.68 -15.98 -0.24
C VAL A 286 -4.93 -15.53 -1.67
N VAL A 287 -4.18 -14.51 -2.11
CA VAL A 287 -4.24 -13.98 -3.47
C VAL A 287 -2.83 -13.86 -4.05
N GLY A 288 -2.72 -13.97 -5.38
CA GLY A 288 -1.43 -13.98 -6.06
C GLY A 288 -1.57 -14.01 -7.58
N ASP A 289 -0.61 -14.68 -8.22
CA ASP A 289 -0.51 -14.80 -9.68
C ASP A 289 -1.52 -15.81 -10.25
N HIS A 290 -2.78 -15.59 -9.93
CA HIS A 290 -3.92 -16.39 -10.33
C HIS A 290 -5.19 -15.55 -10.30
N LEU A 291 -6.17 -15.96 -11.11
CA LEU A 291 -7.46 -15.27 -11.22
C LEU A 291 -8.27 -15.39 -9.92
N ASP A 292 -8.28 -16.59 -9.35
CA ASP A 292 -9.10 -16.89 -8.19
C ASP A 292 -8.38 -16.56 -6.88
N ALA A 293 -9.16 -16.08 -5.90
CA ALA A 293 -8.72 -15.99 -4.51
C ALA A 293 -9.06 -17.29 -3.77
N LEU A 294 -8.13 -17.77 -2.94
CA LEU A 294 -8.33 -18.97 -2.12
C LEU A 294 -8.70 -18.59 -0.70
N LEU A 295 -9.69 -19.28 -0.13
CA LEU A 295 -9.92 -19.33 1.32
C LEU A 295 -9.31 -20.61 1.85
N VAL A 296 -8.40 -20.46 2.81
CA VAL A 296 -7.56 -21.54 3.33
C VAL A 296 -7.76 -21.68 4.83
N ASP A 297 -7.81 -22.92 5.32
CA ASP A 297 -7.82 -23.20 6.76
C ASP A 297 -6.46 -22.84 7.37
N SER A 298 -6.47 -21.91 8.33
CA SER A 298 -5.25 -21.39 8.98
C SER A 298 -4.40 -22.46 9.69
N GLN A 299 -4.99 -23.58 10.12
CA GLN A 299 -4.30 -24.59 10.92
C GLN A 299 -3.57 -25.61 10.06
N ASN A 300 -4.03 -25.83 8.82
CA ASN A 300 -3.51 -26.91 7.99
C ASN A 300 -3.23 -26.53 6.54
N GLY A 301 -3.52 -25.29 6.13
CA GLY A 301 -3.19 -24.79 4.81
C GLY A 301 -4.06 -25.35 3.68
N LYS A 302 -5.13 -26.11 3.98
CA LYS A 302 -6.01 -26.65 2.94
C LYS A 302 -7.02 -25.62 2.47
N THR A 303 -7.19 -25.53 1.15
CA THR A 303 -8.25 -24.75 0.53
C THR A 303 -9.62 -25.26 0.97
N VAL A 304 -10.40 -24.39 1.60
CA VAL A 304 -11.78 -24.63 2.04
C VAL A 304 -12.76 -24.18 0.96
N ALA A 305 -12.46 -23.07 0.29
CA ALA A 305 -13.28 -22.54 -0.81
C ALA A 305 -12.45 -21.65 -1.74
N THR A 306 -13.02 -21.34 -2.89
CA THR A 306 -12.41 -20.50 -3.93
C THR A 306 -13.40 -19.40 -4.34
N ALA A 307 -12.95 -18.16 -4.36
CA ALA A 307 -13.70 -17.03 -4.89
C ALA A 307 -13.29 -16.79 -6.35
N VAL A 308 -14.20 -17.12 -7.26
CA VAL A 308 -13.96 -17.12 -8.71
C VAL A 308 -14.61 -15.89 -9.35
N GLY A 309 -13.89 -15.23 -10.25
CA GLY A 309 -14.51 -14.31 -11.21
C GLY A 309 -13.67 -13.10 -11.62
N HIS A 310 -12.56 -12.81 -10.94
CA HIS A 310 -11.58 -11.84 -11.43
C HIS A 310 -10.99 -12.27 -12.76
N ARG A 311 -10.46 -11.30 -13.51
CA ARG A 311 -9.94 -11.52 -14.88
C ARG A 311 -8.44 -11.42 -15.01
N ASP A 312 -7.76 -11.12 -13.92
CA ASP A 312 -6.32 -10.95 -13.86
C ASP A 312 -5.82 -11.28 -12.45
N TYR A 313 -4.57 -10.97 -12.12
CA TYR A 313 -3.94 -11.33 -10.85
C TYR A 313 -4.31 -10.38 -9.72
N SER A 314 -4.40 -10.94 -8.52
CA SER A 314 -4.83 -10.22 -7.32
C SER A 314 -3.64 -9.83 -6.44
N PHE A 315 -3.66 -8.62 -5.88
CA PHE A 315 -2.54 -8.01 -5.14
C PHE A 315 -2.90 -7.45 -3.77
N ALA A 316 -4.19 -7.42 -3.44
CA ALA A 316 -4.66 -6.96 -2.15
C ALA A 316 -5.81 -7.83 -1.66
N SER A 317 -5.84 -8.07 -0.35
CA SER A 317 -7.00 -8.67 0.31
C SER A 317 -7.17 -8.07 1.71
N ALA A 318 -8.42 -7.98 2.18
CA ALA A 318 -8.71 -7.54 3.54
C ALA A 318 -10.01 -8.16 4.04
N TRP A 319 -10.06 -8.49 5.33
CA TRP A 319 -11.28 -8.93 6.00
C TRP A 319 -12.01 -7.76 6.64
N HIS A 320 -13.33 -7.77 6.51
CA HIS A 320 -14.16 -6.91 7.35
C HIS A 320 -14.10 -7.43 8.80
N PRO A 321 -14.08 -6.54 9.82
CA PRO A 321 -13.89 -6.93 11.22
C PRO A 321 -14.99 -7.83 11.80
N ASP A 322 -16.16 -7.91 11.16
CA ASP A 322 -17.22 -8.87 11.56
C ASP A 322 -16.97 -10.31 11.09
N GLY A 323 -15.95 -10.54 10.26
CA GLY A 323 -15.54 -11.84 9.73
C GLY A 323 -16.50 -12.48 8.72
N ARG A 324 -17.51 -11.76 8.23
CA ARG A 324 -18.50 -12.30 7.27
C ARG A 324 -18.13 -12.06 5.83
N VAL A 325 -17.43 -10.96 5.58
CA VAL A 325 -17.02 -10.56 4.23
C VAL A 325 -15.54 -10.28 4.17
N PHE A 326 -14.97 -10.51 3.00
CA PHE A 326 -13.61 -10.10 2.66
C PHE A 326 -13.62 -9.47 1.28
N ALA A 327 -12.59 -8.68 1.00
CA ALA A 327 -12.41 -8.00 -0.27
C ALA A 327 -11.11 -8.44 -0.95
N THR A 328 -11.10 -8.41 -2.27
CA THR A 328 -9.94 -8.73 -3.12
C THR A 328 -9.73 -7.63 -4.14
N GLY A 329 -8.49 -7.19 -4.31
CA GLY A 329 -8.08 -6.14 -5.22
C GLY A 329 -7.21 -6.69 -6.35
N ASN A 330 -7.54 -6.31 -7.58
CA ASN A 330 -7.06 -7.03 -8.76
C ASN A 330 -6.52 -6.11 -9.86
N GLN A 331 -5.68 -6.70 -10.71
CA GLN A 331 -5.10 -6.08 -11.90
C GLN A 331 -6.17 -5.73 -12.96
N ASP A 332 -7.33 -6.42 -12.95
CA ASP A 332 -8.50 -6.15 -13.79
C ASP A 332 -9.24 -4.84 -13.47
N LYS A 333 -8.66 -3.98 -12.64
CA LYS A 333 -9.20 -2.69 -12.16
C LYS A 333 -10.43 -2.82 -11.26
N THR A 334 -10.70 -3.99 -10.71
CA THR A 334 -11.79 -4.18 -9.74
C THR A 334 -11.31 -4.52 -8.34
N CYS A 335 -12.05 -4.02 -7.36
CA CYS A 335 -12.14 -4.58 -6.02
C CYS A 335 -13.44 -5.38 -5.92
N ARG A 336 -13.40 -6.64 -5.51
CA ARG A 336 -14.61 -7.45 -5.29
C ARG A 336 -14.78 -7.76 -3.82
N VAL A 337 -16.02 -7.66 -3.35
CA VAL A 337 -16.40 -7.99 -1.97
C VAL A 337 -17.18 -9.30 -1.97
N TRP A 338 -16.78 -10.23 -1.12
CA TRP A 338 -17.29 -11.59 -1.06
C TRP A 338 -17.92 -11.88 0.29
N ASP A 339 -19.05 -12.57 0.30
CA ASP A 339 -19.65 -13.11 1.52
C ASP A 339 -19.28 -14.58 1.65
N ILE A 340 -18.67 -14.97 2.75
CA ILE A 340 -18.22 -16.36 2.96
C ILE A 340 -19.37 -17.37 2.98
N ARG A 341 -20.61 -16.90 3.17
CA ARG A 341 -21.82 -17.73 3.14
C ARG A 341 -22.29 -18.02 1.72
N ASN A 342 -21.86 -17.23 0.74
CA ASN A 342 -22.17 -17.42 -0.68
C ASN A 342 -21.08 -16.82 -1.58
N LEU A 343 -20.12 -17.68 -1.98
CA LEU A 343 -19.01 -17.30 -2.86
C LEU A 343 -19.30 -17.46 -4.35
N ALA A 344 -20.53 -17.86 -4.71
CA ALA A 344 -20.88 -18.03 -6.12
C ALA A 344 -20.83 -16.71 -6.90
N MET A 345 -21.08 -15.58 -6.22
CA MET A 345 -21.07 -14.23 -6.79
C MET A 345 -20.55 -13.24 -5.74
N PRO A 346 -19.84 -12.17 -6.13
CA PRO A 346 -19.49 -11.10 -5.20
C PRO A 346 -20.74 -10.32 -4.76
N VAL A 347 -20.74 -9.85 -3.52
CA VAL A 347 -21.74 -8.91 -2.98
C VAL A 347 -21.65 -7.56 -3.69
N ALA A 348 -20.42 -7.14 -4.02
CA ALA A 348 -20.17 -5.92 -4.78
C ALA A 348 -18.93 -6.07 -5.67
N THR A 349 -19.00 -5.51 -6.87
CA THR A 349 -17.86 -5.34 -7.77
C THR A 349 -17.61 -3.85 -7.95
N LEU A 350 -16.52 -3.36 -7.38
CA LEU A 350 -16.17 -1.95 -7.28
C LEU A 350 -15.08 -1.63 -8.30
N LYS A 351 -15.45 -0.86 -9.32
CA LYS A 351 -14.54 -0.50 -10.40
C LYS A 351 -13.69 0.73 -10.04
N GLY A 352 -12.37 0.64 -10.27
CA GLY A 352 -11.43 1.75 -10.17
C GLY A 352 -11.59 2.80 -11.28
N ASN A 353 -10.86 3.90 -11.15
CA ASN A 353 -10.86 5.00 -12.11
C ASN A 353 -9.69 4.93 -13.10
N LEU A 354 -8.51 4.57 -12.62
CA LEU A 354 -7.25 4.60 -13.35
C LEU A 354 -6.73 3.19 -13.63
N GLY A 355 -6.69 2.34 -12.62
CA GLY A 355 -5.96 1.08 -12.71
C GLY A 355 -6.28 0.03 -11.67
N ALA A 356 -5.31 -0.88 -11.49
CA ALA A 356 -5.39 -2.01 -10.58
C ALA A 356 -5.71 -1.59 -9.14
N VAL A 357 -6.31 -2.47 -8.35
CA VAL A 357 -6.45 -2.24 -6.91
C VAL A 357 -5.25 -2.85 -6.18
N ARG A 358 -4.48 -2.00 -5.48
CA ARG A 358 -3.20 -2.37 -4.87
C ARG A 358 -3.18 -2.41 -3.35
N SER A 359 -4.17 -1.79 -2.70
CA SER A 359 -4.32 -1.90 -1.25
C SER A 359 -5.79 -1.80 -0.87
N ILE A 360 -6.20 -2.62 0.10
CA ILE A 360 -7.54 -2.60 0.66
C ILE A 360 -7.40 -2.61 2.18
N ARG A 361 -8.16 -1.75 2.87
CA ARG A 361 -8.24 -1.71 4.33
C ARG A 361 -9.68 -1.53 4.76
N PHE A 362 -10.10 -2.24 5.80
CA PHE A 362 -11.33 -1.88 6.52
C PHE A 362 -10.99 -0.97 7.70
N SER A 363 -11.85 0.01 7.96
CA SER A 363 -11.85 0.72 9.24
C SER A 363 -12.08 -0.28 10.38
N SER A 364 -11.48 -0.06 11.54
CA SER A 364 -11.59 -0.92 12.73
C SER A 364 -13.03 -1.14 13.16
N ASN A 365 -13.90 -0.13 13.02
CA ASN A 365 -15.34 -0.24 13.30
C ASN A 365 -16.17 -0.92 12.18
N GLY A 366 -15.55 -1.28 11.05
CA GLY A 366 -16.18 -1.92 9.89
C GLY A 366 -17.07 -1.04 9.02
N GLN A 367 -17.24 0.24 9.34
CA GLN A 367 -18.13 1.12 8.59
C GLN A 367 -17.61 1.43 7.18
N PHE A 368 -16.31 1.53 7.01
CA PHE A 368 -15.69 1.95 5.76
C PHE A 368 -14.68 0.92 5.24
N MET A 369 -14.65 0.81 3.90
CA MET A 369 -13.60 0.11 3.19
C MET A 369 -12.84 1.11 2.31
N ILE A 370 -11.53 1.15 2.48
CA ILE A 370 -10.60 2.02 1.78
C ILE A 370 -9.93 1.18 0.70
N VAL A 371 -9.94 1.68 -0.54
CA VAL A 371 -9.41 1.01 -1.72
C VAL A 371 -8.45 1.97 -2.40
N ALA A 372 -7.17 1.60 -2.51
CA ALA A 372 -6.17 2.39 -3.20
C ALA A 372 -5.79 1.77 -4.54
N GLU A 373 -5.74 2.63 -5.56
CA GLU A 373 -5.21 2.33 -6.89
C GLU A 373 -3.67 2.42 -6.89
N PRO A 374 -2.94 2.09 -7.98
CA PRO A 374 -1.49 2.28 -8.01
C PRO A 374 -1.07 3.74 -7.83
N ALA A 375 -1.90 4.65 -8.33
CA ALA A 375 -1.66 6.08 -8.36
C ALA A 375 -2.98 6.85 -8.30
N ASP A 376 -2.87 8.12 -7.91
CA ASP A 376 -3.86 9.19 -8.08
C ASP A 376 -5.19 9.07 -7.29
N PHE A 377 -5.70 7.85 -7.08
CA PHE A 377 -7.04 7.63 -6.53
C PHE A 377 -7.04 6.73 -5.30
N VAL A 378 -7.73 7.20 -4.27
CA VAL A 378 -8.17 6.40 -3.13
C VAL A 378 -9.69 6.55 -3.01
N HIS A 379 -10.37 5.43 -2.86
CA HIS A 379 -11.82 5.37 -2.70
C HIS A 379 -12.18 4.91 -1.29
N VAL A 380 -13.21 5.53 -0.71
CA VAL A 380 -13.79 5.08 0.56
C VAL A 380 -15.23 4.70 0.32
N TYR A 381 -15.56 3.43 0.59
CA TYR A 381 -16.88 2.86 0.43
C TYR A 381 -17.55 2.65 1.79
N ASN A 382 -18.83 2.96 1.88
CA ASN A 382 -19.62 2.65 3.08
C ASN A 382 -20.10 1.19 3.03
N ALA A 383 -19.55 0.36 3.92
CA ALA A 383 -19.89 -1.06 4.00
C ALA A 383 -21.34 -1.29 4.45
N LYS A 384 -21.91 -0.38 5.28
CA LYS A 384 -23.30 -0.47 5.75
C LYS A 384 -24.32 -0.16 4.65
N SER A 385 -23.94 0.66 3.69
CA SER A 385 -24.75 0.93 2.49
C SER A 385 -24.48 -0.09 1.37
N ASN A 386 -24.03 -1.32 1.69
CA ASN A 386 -23.68 -2.34 0.70
C ASN A 386 -22.70 -1.84 -0.38
N TYR A 387 -21.76 -0.96 -0.01
CA TYR A 387 -20.73 -0.41 -0.88
C TYR A 387 -21.27 0.42 -2.07
N THR A 388 -22.52 0.89 -2.01
CA THR A 388 -23.12 1.70 -3.09
C THR A 388 -22.75 3.17 -3.05
N GLU A 389 -22.30 3.68 -1.90
CA GLU A 389 -21.83 5.05 -1.75
C GLU A 389 -20.31 5.09 -1.76
N ARG A 390 -19.74 5.87 -2.69
CA ARG A 390 -18.29 6.04 -2.86
C ARG A 390 -17.90 7.50 -2.59
N GLN A 391 -16.93 7.69 -1.71
CA GLN A 391 -16.09 8.89 -1.70
C GLN A 391 -14.86 8.63 -2.56
N GLU A 392 -14.49 9.60 -3.38
CA GLU A 392 -13.27 9.58 -4.19
C GLU A 392 -12.30 10.65 -3.70
N MET A 393 -11.05 10.28 -3.49
CA MET A 393 -9.93 11.17 -3.25
C MET A 393 -9.09 11.22 -4.52
N ASP A 394 -8.91 12.43 -5.06
CA ASP A 394 -8.30 12.69 -6.35
C ASP A 394 -7.06 13.58 -6.18
N PHE A 395 -5.88 13.00 -6.45
CA PHE A 395 -4.56 13.63 -6.38
C PHE A 395 -3.65 13.03 -7.48
N PHE A 396 -2.40 13.46 -7.59
CA PHE A 396 -1.47 12.99 -8.62
C PHE A 396 -0.22 12.36 -8.00
N GLY A 397 0.21 11.23 -8.56
CA GLY A 397 1.43 10.52 -8.15
C GLY A 397 1.14 9.10 -7.70
N GLU A 398 2.19 8.29 -7.64
CA GLU A 398 2.09 6.91 -7.20
C GLU A 398 1.78 6.87 -5.71
N ILE A 399 0.87 5.98 -5.32
CA ILE A 399 0.52 5.79 -3.91
C ILE A 399 1.52 4.81 -3.36
N SER A 400 2.30 5.17 -2.34
CA SER A 400 3.22 4.25 -1.66
C SER A 400 2.55 3.34 -0.64
N GLY A 401 1.45 3.82 -0.07
CA GLY A 401 0.60 3.07 0.83
C GLY A 401 -0.48 3.93 1.43
N VAL A 402 -1.46 3.25 2.01
CA VAL A 402 -2.62 3.85 2.64
C VAL A 402 -2.86 3.18 4.00
N SER A 403 -3.12 3.99 5.02
CA SER A 403 -3.39 3.48 6.36
C SER A 403 -4.42 4.35 7.09
N VAL A 404 -5.39 3.69 7.70
CA VAL A 404 -6.38 4.29 8.60
C VAL A 404 -5.88 4.09 10.03
N SER A 405 -5.95 5.14 10.85
CA SER A 405 -5.60 5.04 12.25
C SER A 405 -6.49 4.03 12.98
N PRO A 406 -6.00 3.34 14.02
CA PRO A 406 -6.79 2.31 14.71
C PRO A 406 -8.13 2.81 15.31
N ASP A 407 -8.23 4.11 15.60
CA ASP A 407 -9.45 4.79 16.07
C ASP A 407 -10.40 5.25 14.95
N ASP A 408 -10.04 5.00 13.69
CA ASP A 408 -10.73 5.41 12.46
C ASP A 408 -10.83 6.93 12.25
N GLU A 409 -10.07 7.74 13.00
CA GLU A 409 -10.18 9.20 12.96
C GLU A 409 -9.34 9.85 11.86
N CYS A 410 -8.24 9.20 11.45
CA CYS A 410 -7.33 9.73 10.45
C CYS A 410 -7.03 8.68 9.36
N LEU A 411 -6.91 9.16 8.13
CA LEU A 411 -6.47 8.39 6.97
C LEU A 411 -5.23 9.06 6.40
N TYR A 412 -4.16 8.29 6.25
CA TYR A 412 -2.89 8.72 5.70
C TYR A 412 -2.62 8.05 4.37
N ILE A 413 -2.17 8.85 3.39
CA ILE A 413 -1.82 8.40 2.05
C ILE A 413 -0.43 8.92 1.72
N GLY A 414 0.53 8.03 1.54
CA GLY A 414 1.87 8.40 1.12
C GLY A 414 1.95 8.50 -0.40
N ILE A 415 2.37 9.64 -0.93
CA ILE A 415 2.54 9.89 -2.35
C ILE A 415 4.02 9.86 -2.70
N TRP A 416 4.39 9.01 -3.64
CA TRP A 416 5.68 9.02 -4.29
C TRP A 416 5.57 9.76 -5.63
N ASP A 417 6.29 10.87 -5.74
CA ASP A 417 6.42 11.66 -6.96
C ASP A 417 7.77 12.40 -6.91
N ARG A 418 8.39 12.64 -8.06
CA ARG A 418 9.70 13.30 -8.13
C ARG A 418 9.67 14.70 -7.50
N THR A 419 8.57 15.43 -7.67
CA THR A 419 8.43 16.82 -7.25
C THR A 419 7.48 16.92 -6.06
N TYR A 420 6.33 16.25 -6.12
CA TYR A 420 5.20 16.38 -5.21
C TYR A 420 5.08 15.22 -4.19
N ALA A 421 6.16 14.44 -4.00
CA ALA A 421 6.21 13.46 -2.92
C ALA A 421 5.82 14.09 -1.59
N SER A 422 4.95 13.39 -0.86
CA SER A 422 4.34 13.93 0.34
C SER A 422 3.52 12.90 1.12
N LEU A 423 3.13 13.27 2.33
CA LEU A 423 2.15 12.53 3.14
C LEU A 423 0.86 13.35 3.27
N LEU A 424 -0.22 12.86 2.67
CA LEU A 424 -1.55 13.42 2.84
C LEU A 424 -2.19 12.87 4.10
N GLN A 425 -2.82 13.76 4.87
CA GLN A 425 -3.66 13.44 6.01
C GLN A 425 -5.09 13.88 5.73
N TYR A 426 -6.02 12.97 5.96
CA TYR A 426 -7.45 13.23 6.00
C TYR A 426 -8.01 12.89 7.37
N ASN A 427 -8.97 13.66 7.85
CA ASN A 427 -9.66 13.40 9.11
C ASN A 427 -11.09 12.95 8.85
N LYS A 428 -11.60 12.04 9.66
CA LYS A 428 -12.98 11.60 9.59
C LYS A 428 -13.92 12.77 9.86
N ARG A 429 -14.93 12.91 9.01
CA ARG A 429 -16.02 13.87 9.19
C ARG A 429 -16.96 13.34 10.25
N HIS A 430 -17.24 14.19 11.22
CA HIS A 430 -18.28 13.96 12.22
C HIS A 430 -19.50 14.79 11.85
N SER A 431 -20.63 14.16 11.60
CA SER A 431 -21.91 14.85 11.49
C SER A 431 -22.45 15.07 12.90
N TYR A 432 -22.25 16.26 13.45
CA TYR A 432 -22.81 16.61 14.75
C TYR A 432 -24.24 17.11 14.52
N GLY A 433 -25.21 16.18 14.46
CA GLY A 433 -26.60 16.49 14.12
C GLY A 433 -27.27 17.63 14.94
N TYR A 434 -26.74 17.94 16.14
CA TYR A 434 -27.19 19.08 16.94
C TYR A 434 -26.56 20.43 16.56
N LEU A 435 -25.31 20.45 16.08
CA LEU A 435 -24.61 21.67 15.67
C LEU A 435 -24.91 22.02 14.20
N ASP A 436 -25.04 21.01 13.34
CA ASP A 436 -25.33 21.18 11.91
C ASP A 436 -26.80 21.55 11.62
N SER A 437 -27.67 21.57 12.65
CA SER A 437 -29.07 22.03 12.53
C SER A 437 -29.26 23.52 12.86
N TYR A 438 -28.19 24.22 13.28
CA TYR A 438 -28.19 25.66 13.56
C TYR A 438 -27.50 26.51 12.48
N LEU A 439 -26.94 25.87 11.45
CA LEU A 439 -26.41 26.50 10.23
C LEU A 439 -27.34 26.17 9.06
#